data_AF-A0A660RUL5-F1
#
_entry.id   AF-A0A660RUL5-F1
#
_cell.length_a   1.000
_cell.length_b   1.000
_cell.length_c   1.000
_cell.angle_alpha   90.00
_cell.angle_beta   90.00
_cell.angle_gamma   90.00
#
_symmetry.space_group_name_H-M   'P 1'
#
loop_
_entity.id
_entity.type
_entity.pdbx_description
1 polymer ?
#
loop_
_entity_poly.entity_id
_entity_poly.type
_entity_poly.pdbx_seq_one_letter_code
_entity_poly.pdbx_strand_id
1 'polypeptide(L)'
;MKDYVIYYTNLKNIVNLEKKDPKKALKRVTTEFEALFWYEILKGLDKTIIKSGLFPETLEVKIYRDYFYQEVAEIISGKPRGLGDFLYKQLLNSAYFKKISNNSDNK
;
A
#
# COMPACT_ATOMS: atom_id res chain seq x y z
N MET A 1 -12.85 -17.03 -7.68
CA MET A 1 -11.55 -16.59 -7.13
C MET A 1 -11.01 -15.39 -7.91
N LYS A 2 -11.82 -14.36 -8.10
CA LYS A 2 -11.40 -13.08 -8.68
C LYS A 2 -11.49 -12.05 -7.55
N ASP A 3 -10.37 -11.37 -7.32
CA ASP A 3 -10.29 -10.06 -6.66
C ASP A 3 -10.45 -10.00 -5.13
N TYR A 4 -9.64 -10.76 -4.40
CA TYR A 4 -9.33 -10.49 -2.98
C TYR A 4 -8.24 -9.43 -2.81
N VAL A 5 -8.26 -8.37 -3.64
CA VAL A 5 -7.25 -7.31 -3.60
C VAL A 5 -7.98 -5.98 -3.45
N ILE A 6 -8.20 -5.58 -2.19
CA ILE A 6 -8.92 -4.35 -1.82
C ILE A 6 -8.21 -3.08 -2.35
N TYR A 7 -6.92 -3.19 -2.68
CA TYR A 7 -6.09 -2.08 -3.15
C TYR A 7 -6.57 -1.44 -4.48
N TYR A 8 -7.20 -2.18 -5.39
CA TYR A 8 -7.58 -1.63 -6.72
C TYR A 8 -8.74 -0.64 -6.65
N THR A 9 -9.66 -0.81 -5.69
CA THR A 9 -10.80 0.09 -5.53
C THR A 9 -10.35 1.51 -5.16
N ASN A 10 -9.22 1.63 -4.44
CA ASN A 10 -8.69 2.91 -4.00
C ASN A 10 -7.97 3.69 -5.11
N LEU A 11 -7.43 3.03 -6.14
CA LEU A 11 -6.66 3.70 -7.19
C LEU A 11 -7.51 4.71 -7.97
N LYS A 12 -8.77 4.38 -8.29
CA LYS A 12 -9.68 5.31 -8.98
C LYS A 12 -9.93 6.57 -8.15
N ASN A 13 -10.08 6.43 -6.83
CA ASN A 13 -10.25 7.56 -5.91
C ASN A 13 -8.99 8.42 -5.86
N ILE A 14 -7.81 7.80 -5.87
CA ILE A 14 -6.53 8.52 -5.87
C ILE A 14 -6.31 9.27 -7.19
N VAL A 15 -6.66 8.68 -8.34
CA VAL A 15 -6.60 9.36 -9.65
C VAL A 15 -7.54 10.56 -9.68
N ASN A 16 -8.74 10.45 -9.10
CA ASN A 16 -9.64 11.58 -8.99
C ASN A 16 -9.15 12.65 -8.01
N LEU A 17 -8.46 12.23 -6.94
CA LEU A 17 -7.83 13.11 -5.97
C LEU A 17 -6.65 13.87 -6.57
N GLU A 18 -5.87 13.25 -7.44
CA GLU A 18 -4.70 13.85 -8.10
C GLU A 18 -5.08 15.10 -8.89
N LYS A 19 -6.23 15.07 -9.60
CA LYS A 19 -6.77 16.22 -10.32
C LYS A 19 -7.10 17.42 -9.43
N LYS A 20 -7.37 17.20 -8.15
CA LYS A 20 -7.75 18.25 -7.18
C LYS A 20 -6.58 18.68 -6.30
N ASP A 21 -5.80 17.70 -5.85
CA ASP A 21 -4.67 17.87 -4.95
C ASP A 21 -3.61 16.80 -5.25
N PRO A 22 -2.65 17.10 -6.14
CA PRO A 22 -1.62 16.14 -6.55
C PRO A 22 -0.70 15.76 -5.39
N LYS A 23 -0.47 16.67 -4.42
CA LYS A 23 0.39 16.39 -3.26
C LYS A 23 -0.27 15.38 -2.33
N LYS A 24 -1.57 15.55 -2.05
CA LYS A 24 -2.33 14.62 -1.22
C LYS A 24 -2.53 13.28 -1.91
N ALA A 25 -2.75 13.27 -3.22
CA ALA A 25 -2.79 12.03 -4.00
C ALA A 25 -1.46 11.27 -3.95
N LEU A 26 -0.33 11.97 -4.12
CA LEU A 26 1.00 11.37 -4.00
C LEU A 26 1.23 10.77 -2.61
N LYS A 27 0.83 11.47 -1.54
CA LYS A 27 0.93 10.97 -0.17
C LYS A 27 0.07 9.72 0.03
N ARG A 28 -1.14 9.68 -0.54
CA ARG A 28 -2.01 8.52 -0.45
C ARG A 28 -1.41 7.33 -1.20
N VAL A 29 -0.96 7.50 -2.45
CA VAL A 29 -0.39 6.40 -3.24
C VAL A 29 0.86 5.80 -2.60
N THR A 30 1.72 6.63 -2.02
CA THR A 30 2.96 6.17 -1.35
C THR A 30 2.66 5.43 -0.04
N THR A 31 1.60 5.81 0.67
CA THR A 31 1.09 5.09 1.86
C THR A 31 0.49 3.73 1.48
N GLU A 32 -0.32 3.69 0.42
CA GLU A 32 -0.92 2.44 -0.08
C GLU A 32 0.16 1.47 -0.61
N PHE A 33 1.21 2.00 -1.24
CA PHE A 33 2.37 1.21 -1.65
C PHE A 33 3.11 0.61 -0.45
N GLU A 34 3.30 1.39 0.63
CA GLU A 34 3.90 0.88 1.86
C GLU A 34 3.08 -0.27 2.45
N ALA A 35 1.75 -0.19 2.42
CA ALA A 35 0.87 -1.27 2.88
C ALA A 35 1.02 -2.53 2.04
N LEU A 36 1.04 -2.40 0.71
CA LEU A 36 1.33 -3.52 -0.19
C LEU A 36 2.68 -4.17 0.11
N PHE A 37 3.70 -3.36 0.35
CA PHE A 37 5.03 -3.84 0.66
C PHE A 37 5.08 -4.61 1.99
N TRP A 38 4.44 -4.08 3.04
CA TRP A 38 4.33 -4.76 4.33
C TRP A 38 3.56 -6.07 4.23
N TYR A 39 2.48 -6.10 3.45
CA TYR A 39 1.73 -7.33 3.20
C TYR A 39 2.60 -8.42 2.56
N GLU A 40 3.41 -8.07 1.56
CA GLU A 40 4.34 -9.03 0.93
C GLU A 40 5.44 -9.48 1.90
N ILE A 41 5.95 -8.60 2.76
CA ILE A 41 6.89 -8.97 3.84
C ILE A 41 6.24 -9.98 4.78
N LEU A 42 5.04 -9.70 5.30
CA LEU A 42 4.35 -10.57 6.25
C LEU A 42 4.07 -11.95 5.66
N LYS A 43 3.65 -12.00 4.39
CA LYS A 43 3.49 -13.27 3.66
C LYS A 43 4.81 -13.99 3.42
N GLY A 44 5.87 -13.25 3.12
CA GLY A 44 7.22 -13.79 3.02
C GLY A 44 7.66 -14.45 4.33
N LEU A 45 7.47 -13.76 5.46
CA LEU A 45 7.75 -14.28 6.80
C LEU A 45 6.92 -15.52 7.12
N ASP A 46 5.62 -15.54 6.79
CA ASP A 46 4.77 -16.72 7.01
C ASP A 46 5.31 -17.98 6.32
N LYS A 47 5.87 -17.82 5.11
CA LYS A 47 6.48 -18.94 4.36
C LYS A 47 7.74 -19.49 5.01
N THR A 48 8.40 -18.73 5.88
CA THR A 48 9.60 -19.19 6.60
C THR A 48 9.28 -19.98 7.87
N ILE A 49 8.04 -19.90 8.36
CA ILE A 49 7.63 -20.60 9.57
C ILE A 49 7.45 -22.09 9.24
N ILE A 50 8.19 -22.96 9.95
CA ILE A 50 7.99 -24.41 9.86
C ILE A 50 6.60 -24.74 10.41
N LYS A 51 5.71 -25.15 9.51
CA LYS A 51 4.34 -25.49 9.86
C LYS A 51 4.35 -26.88 10.49
N SER A 52 4.16 -26.95 11.80
CA SER A 52 4.03 -28.23 12.50
C SER A 52 2.82 -28.97 11.94
N GLY A 53 2.95 -30.26 11.62
CA GLY A 53 1.82 -31.12 11.22
C GLY A 53 0.72 -31.27 12.29
N LEU A 54 0.91 -30.64 13.46
CA LEU A 54 -0.05 -30.59 14.56
C LEU A 54 -1.29 -29.75 14.24
N PHE A 55 -1.16 -28.72 13.39
CA PHE A 55 -2.27 -27.87 12.98
C PHE A 55 -2.49 -27.96 11.47
N PRO A 56 -3.66 -28.43 11.01
CA PRO A 56 -3.94 -28.53 9.58
C PRO A 56 -4.03 -27.15 8.93
N GLU A 57 -3.34 -26.99 7.80
CA GLU A 57 -3.43 -25.83 6.92
C GLU A 57 -4.74 -25.84 6.12
N THR A 58 -5.87 -25.57 6.77
CA THR A 58 -7.15 -25.51 6.06
C THR A 58 -7.27 -24.24 5.21
N LEU A 59 -8.17 -24.27 4.22
CA LEU A 59 -8.41 -23.13 3.32
C LEU A 59 -8.88 -21.89 4.11
N GLU A 60 -9.71 -22.10 5.12
CA GLU A 60 -10.29 -21.05 5.96
C GLU A 60 -9.20 -20.33 6.76
N VAL A 61 -8.23 -21.09 7.30
CA VAL A 61 -7.09 -20.54 8.04
C VAL A 61 -6.19 -19.70 7.13
N LYS A 62 -5.98 -20.14 5.87
CA LYS A 62 -5.20 -19.37 4.88
C LYS A 62 -5.88 -18.07 4.53
N ILE A 63 -7.19 -18.10 4.28
CA ILE A 63 -7.98 -16.90 3.98
C ILE A 63 -7.92 -15.92 5.17
N TYR A 64 -8.18 -16.41 6.39
CA TYR A 64 -8.10 -15.58 7.59
C TYR A 64 -6.73 -14.92 7.77
N ARG A 65 -5.64 -15.70 7.60
CA ARG A 65 -4.27 -15.19 7.70
C ARG A 65 -3.95 -14.15 6.64
N ASP A 66 -4.36 -14.37 5.39
CA ASP A 66 -4.16 -13.40 4.31
C ASP A 66 -4.85 -12.06 4.63
N TYR A 67 -6.10 -12.10 5.12
CA TYR A 67 -6.80 -10.89 5.57
C TYR A 67 -6.14 -10.23 6.78
N PHE A 68 -5.71 -11.03 7.76
CA PHE A 68 -5.01 -10.53 8.93
C PHE A 68 -3.72 -9.80 8.55
N TYR A 69 -2.91 -10.37 7.64
CA TYR A 69 -1.70 -9.71 7.15
C TYR A 69 -2.00 -8.41 6.41
N GLN A 70 -3.11 -8.35 5.67
CA GLN A 70 -3.54 -7.13 5.01
C GLN A 70 -3.88 -6.02 6.02
N GLU A 71 -4.71 -6.32 7.03
CA GLU A 71 -5.10 -5.34 8.05
C GLU A 71 -3.90 -4.85 8.87
N VAL A 72 -3.00 -5.76 9.25
CA VAL A 72 -1.76 -5.38 9.94
C VAL A 72 -0.93 -4.44 9.07
N ALA A 73 -0.78 -4.75 7.78
CA ALA A 73 -0.03 -3.92 6.84
C ALA A 73 -0.65 -2.52 6.69
N GLU A 74 -1.98 -2.41 6.61
CA GLU A 74 -2.68 -1.12 6.55
C GLU A 74 -2.45 -0.28 7.83
N ILE A 75 -2.54 -0.91 9.02
CA ILE A 75 -2.37 -0.22 10.33
C ILE A 75 -0.95 0.32 10.52
N ILE A 76 0.07 -0.40 10.06
CA ILE A 76 1.47 0.01 10.25
C ILE A 76 1.96 1.00 9.19
N SER A 77 1.26 1.10 8.07
CA SER A 77 1.61 1.99 6.96
C SER A 77 1.22 3.45 7.21
N GLY A 78 1.90 4.38 6.54
CA GLY A 78 1.57 5.81 6.62
C GLY A 78 2.02 6.49 7.91
N LYS A 79 2.78 5.79 8.76
CA LYS A 79 3.42 6.38 9.94
C LYS A 79 4.53 7.35 9.52
N PRO A 80 4.75 8.44 10.28
CA PRO A 80 5.88 9.34 10.04
C PRO A 80 7.20 8.57 10.07
N ARG A 81 8.14 8.90 9.16
CA ARG A 81 9.41 8.18 8.97
C ARG A 81 9.29 6.73 8.48
N GLY A 82 8.11 6.29 8.07
CA GLY A 82 7.91 5.03 7.35
C GLY A 82 8.41 5.09 5.90
N LEU A 83 8.35 3.95 5.20
CA LEU A 83 8.76 3.84 3.80
C LEU A 83 7.89 4.75 2.91
N GLY A 84 6.58 4.82 3.17
CA GLY A 84 5.67 5.67 2.42
C GLY A 84 6.02 7.16 2.56
N ASP A 85 6.38 7.60 3.76
CA ASP A 85 6.81 8.98 4.03
C ASP A 85 8.16 9.30 3.35
N PHE A 86 9.09 8.35 3.34
CA PHE A 86 10.36 8.49 2.61
C PHE A 86 10.12 8.62 1.11
N LEU A 87 9.34 7.72 0.51
CA LEU A 87 8.99 7.76 -0.91
C LEU A 87 8.24 9.04 -1.27
N TYR A 88 7.31 9.47 -0.43
CA TYR A 88 6.59 10.74 -0.60
C TYR A 88 7.57 11.91 -0.71
N LYS A 89 8.50 12.03 0.24
CA LYS A 89 9.51 13.11 0.24
C LYS A 89 10.43 13.07 -0.97
N GLN A 90 10.84 11.87 -1.39
CA GLN A 90 11.70 11.70 -2.56
C GLN A 90 10.98 12.10 -3.85
N LEU A 91 9.74 11.62 -4.03
CA LEU A 91 8.93 11.89 -5.22
C LEU A 91 8.45 13.35 -5.28
N LEU A 92 8.09 13.95 -4.14
CA LEU A 92 7.69 15.34 -4.04
C LEU A 92 8.79 16.29 -4.54
N ASN A 93 10.06 15.92 -4.31
CA ASN A 93 11.22 16.70 -4.76
C ASN A 93 11.68 16.39 -6.19
N SER A 94 11.11 15.36 -6.82
CA SER A 94 11.48 14.94 -8.17
C SER A 94 11.11 16.01 -9.22
N ALA A 95 11.95 16.14 -10.26
CA ALA A 95 11.68 17.05 -11.37
C ALA A 95 10.35 16.72 -12.09
N TYR A 96 10.01 15.43 -12.13
CA TYR A 96 8.75 14.95 -12.72
C TYR A 96 7.53 15.49 -11.97
N PHE A 97 7.50 15.37 -10.64
CA PHE A 97 6.37 15.85 -9.84
C PHE A 97 6.24 17.38 -9.90
N LYS A 98 7.35 18.11 -9.87
CA LYS A 98 7.37 19.58 -10.03
C LYS A 98 6.79 20.03 -11.37
N LYS A 99 7.09 19.30 -12.45
CA LYS A 99 6.52 19.57 -13.78
C LYS A 99 5.01 19.35 -13.83
N ILE A 100 4.51 18.34 -13.11
CA ILE A 100 3.07 18.06 -13.04
C ILE A 100 2.36 19.11 -12.20
N SER A 101 2.88 19.47 -11.02
CA SER A 101 2.23 20.47 -10.17
C SER A 101 2.14 21.85 -10.84
N ASN A 102 3.20 22.28 -11.52
CA ASN A 102 3.23 23.58 -12.20
C ASN A 102 2.26 23.66 -13.41
N ASN A 103 1.89 22.53 -14.01
CA ASN A 103 0.88 22.49 -15.06
C ASN A 103 -0.56 22.49 -14.50
N SER A 104 -0.75 21.99 -13.28
CA SER A 104 -2.05 22.03 -12.59
C SER A 104 -2.39 23.41 -12.03
N ASP A 105 -1.40 24.23 -11.68
CA ASP A 105 -1.60 25.60 -11.17
C ASP A 105 -1.91 26.64 -12.28
N ASN A 106 -1.75 26.28 -13.56
CA ASN A 106 -2.00 27.13 -14.74
C ASN A 106 -3.35 26.85 -15.44
N LYS A 107 -4.26 26.13 -14.79
CA LYS A 107 -5.63 25.83 -15.26
C LYS A 107 -6.66 26.32 -14.27
#